data_AF-A0A5K1FI97-F1
#
_entry.id   AF-A0A5K1FI97-F1
#
_cell.length_a   1.000
_cell.length_b   1.000
_cell.length_c   1.000
_cell.angle_alpha   90.00
_cell.angle_beta   90.00
_cell.angle_gamma   90.00
#
_symmetry.space_group_name_H-M   'P 1'
#
loop_
_entity.id
_entity.type
_entity.pdbx_description
1 polymer ?
#
loop_
_entity_poly.entity_id
_entity_poly.type
_entity_poly.pdbx_seq_one_letter_code
_entity_poly.pdbx_strand_id
1 'polypeptide(L)'
;NACYDLPIRPPYIRSPQPGALLSVLLQSVNLALPPAEAPTPSLTDSNVVEAPLPPVSPKIAPTSNGGMPSGPGPATSARSGAPQIPISVILYLAMFLLSLSVFF
;
A
#
# COMPACT_ATOMS: atom_id res chain seq x y z
N ASN A 1 -7.57 31.60 -17.00
CA ASN A 1 -8.62 31.97 -16.01
C ASN A 1 -10.04 31.88 -16.56
N ALA A 2 -10.23 31.63 -17.87
CA ALA A 2 -11.52 31.77 -18.56
C ALA A 2 -12.64 30.78 -18.17
N CYS A 3 -12.37 29.76 -17.35
CA CYS A 3 -13.36 28.71 -17.03
C CYS A 3 -14.17 28.96 -15.75
N TYR A 4 -13.79 29.94 -14.92
CA TYR A 4 -14.47 30.23 -13.65
C TYR A 4 -15.66 31.18 -13.82
N ASP A 5 -15.65 32.02 -14.86
CA ASP A 5 -16.63 33.11 -15.07
C ASP A 5 -17.76 32.74 -16.03
N LEU A 6 -17.95 31.45 -16.35
CA LEU A 6 -19.08 31.04 -17.18
C LEU A 6 -20.37 31.16 -16.36
N PRO A 7 -21.40 31.86 -16.88
CA PRO A 7 -22.68 32.05 -16.18
C PRO A 7 -23.42 30.72 -15.95
N ILE A 8 -23.09 29.70 -16.75
CA ILE A 8 -23.65 28.36 -16.66
C ILE A 8 -22.48 27.40 -16.46
N ARG A 9 -22.40 26.80 -15.26
CA ARG A 9 -21.53 25.65 -15.03
C ARG A 9 -22.23 24.38 -15.50
N PRO A 10 -21.81 23.77 -16.62
CA PRO A 10 -22.31 22.47 -17.01
C PRO A 10 -22.20 21.44 -15.87
N PRO A 11 -23.09 20.43 -15.84
CA PRO A 11 -23.12 19.45 -14.76
C PRO A 11 -21.78 18.75 -14.52
N TYR A 12 -20.99 18.52 -15.57
CA TYR A 12 -19.71 17.81 -15.51
C TYR A 12 -18.55 18.62 -14.88
N ILE A 13 -18.70 19.93 -14.69
CA ILE A 13 -17.72 20.77 -13.96
C ILE A 13 -18.18 21.14 -12.56
N ARG A 14 -19.33 20.63 -12.11
CA ARG A 14 -19.75 20.76 -10.72
C ARG A 14 -19.02 19.70 -9.89
N SER A 15 -18.62 20.06 -8.68
CA SER A 15 -18.10 19.05 -7.74
C SER A 15 -19.18 17.99 -7.53
N PRO A 16 -18.84 16.69 -7.58
CA PRO A 16 -19.78 15.66 -7.22
C PRO A 16 -20.16 15.79 -5.74
N GLN A 17 -21.41 15.46 -5.42
CA GLN A 17 -21.86 15.37 -4.04
C GLN A 17 -21.13 14.20 -3.34
N PRO A 18 -20.75 14.33 -2.06
CA PRO A 18 -20.22 13.20 -1.30
C PRO A 18 -21.15 11.99 -1.40
N GLY A 19 -20.58 10.82 -1.72
CA GLY A 19 -21.36 9.59 -1.88
C GLY A 19 -22.09 9.45 -3.23
N ALA A 20 -22.04 10.43 -4.14
CA ALA A 20 -22.70 10.33 -5.45
C ALA A 20 -22.22 9.11 -6.26
N LEU A 21 -20.93 8.78 -6.19
CA LEU A 21 -20.40 7.56 -6.81
C LEU A 21 -20.96 6.29 -6.18
N LEU A 22 -21.13 6.27 -4.85
CA LEU A 22 -21.73 5.15 -4.15
C LEU A 22 -23.20 5.01 -4.56
N SER A 23 -23.97 6.10 -4.65
CA SER A 23 -25.35 6.06 -5.12
C SER A 23 -25.48 5.49 -6.54
N VAL A 24 -24.60 5.90 -7.46
CA VAL A 24 -24.56 5.33 -8.82
C VAL A 24 -24.20 3.85 -8.79
N LEU A 25 -23.25 3.45 -7.95
CA LEU A 25 -22.90 2.04 -7.74
C LEU A 25 -24.08 1.23 -7.18
N LEU A 26 -24.79 1.73 -6.17
CA LEU A 26 -25.96 1.06 -5.60
C LEU A 26 -27.12 0.96 -6.60
N GLN A 27 -27.26 1.94 -7.51
CA GLN A 27 -28.29 1.94 -8.55
C GLN A 27 -27.94 1.02 -9.73
N SER A 28 -26.65 0.89 -10.06
CA SER A 28 -26.18 0.11 -11.22
C SER A 28 -25.81 -1.33 -10.86
N VAL A 29 -25.25 -1.53 -9.68
CA VAL A 29 -24.89 -2.82 -9.09
C VAL A 29 -25.99 -3.14 -8.09
N ASN A 30 -26.96 -3.91 -8.56
CA ASN A 30 -27.92 -4.58 -7.69
C ASN A 30 -27.09 -5.31 -6.60
N LEU A 31 -27.11 -4.82 -5.36
CA LEU A 31 -26.09 -5.04 -4.32
C LEU A 31 -25.88 -6.50 -3.88
N ALA A 32 -26.55 -7.42 -4.56
CA ALA A 32 -26.53 -8.86 -4.42
C ALA A 32 -25.76 -9.58 -5.55
N LEU A 33 -25.00 -8.87 -6.40
CA LEU A 33 -24.06 -9.57 -7.28
C LEU A 33 -22.98 -10.22 -6.40
N PRO A 34 -22.84 -11.57 -6.45
CA PRO A 34 -21.79 -12.24 -5.71
C PRO A 34 -20.43 -11.68 -6.14
N PRO A 35 -19.40 -11.76 -5.28
CA PRO A 35 -18.04 -11.44 -5.67
C PRO A 35 -17.73 -12.08 -7.02
N ALA A 36 -17.29 -11.29 -8.00
CA ALA A 36 -16.96 -11.80 -9.31
C ALA A 36 -15.96 -12.95 -9.16
N GLU A 37 -16.33 -14.13 -9.66
CA GLU A 37 -15.44 -15.28 -9.63
C GLU A 37 -14.23 -14.96 -10.52
N ALA A 38 -13.03 -15.06 -9.95
CA ALA A 38 -11.82 -14.84 -10.72
C ALA A 38 -11.74 -15.90 -11.82
N PRO A 39 -11.32 -15.54 -13.04
CA PRO A 39 -11.05 -16.53 -14.08
C PRO A 39 -10.08 -17.59 -13.55
N THR A 40 -10.45 -18.86 -13.66
CA THR A 40 -9.59 -19.97 -13.29
C THR A 40 -8.64 -20.22 -14.47
N PRO A 41 -7.35 -19.84 -14.37
CA PRO A 41 -6.42 -20.12 -15.45
C PRO A 41 -6.24 -21.64 -15.57
N SER A 42 -6.27 -22.17 -16.80
CA SER A 42 -5.90 -23.55 -17.07
C SER A 42 -4.41 -23.72 -16.78
N LEU A 43 -4.06 -24.23 -15.60
CA LEU A 43 -2.69 -24.63 -15.31
C LEU A 43 -2.31 -25.80 -16.22
N THR A 44 -1.31 -25.61 -17.07
CA THR A 44 -0.67 -26.70 -17.82
C THR A 44 0.69 -27.01 -17.21
N ASP A 45 1.23 -28.22 -17.42
CA ASP A 45 2.57 -28.58 -16.93
C ASP A 45 3.65 -27.58 -17.39
N SER A 46 3.46 -26.97 -18.56
CA SER A 46 4.34 -25.92 -19.06
C SER A 46 4.37 -24.64 -18.22
N ASN A 47 3.33 -24.38 -17.41
CA ASN A 47 3.26 -23.24 -16.50
C ASN A 47 3.82 -23.55 -15.10
N VAL A 48 4.06 -24.82 -14.78
CA VAL A 48 4.51 -25.28 -13.47
C VAL A 48 5.98 -25.69 -13.48
N VAL A 49 6.45 -26.20 -14.62
CA VAL A 49 7.81 -26.71 -14.75
C VAL A 49 8.76 -25.58 -15.16
N GLU A 50 9.56 -25.11 -14.21
CA GLU A 50 10.74 -24.30 -14.51
C GLU A 50 11.80 -25.19 -15.16
N ALA A 51 12.51 -24.64 -16.17
CA ALA A 51 13.65 -25.34 -16.74
C ALA A 51 14.73 -25.54 -15.66
N PRO A 52 15.45 -26.68 -15.66
CA PRO A 52 16.52 -26.90 -14.70
C PRO A 52 17.58 -25.81 -14.81
N LEU A 53 18.12 -25.40 -13.65
CA LEU A 53 19.19 -24.39 -13.59
C LEU A 53 20.39 -24.84 -14.44
N PRO A 54 21.09 -23.90 -15.11
CA PRO A 54 22.29 -24.23 -15.86
C PRO A 54 23.36 -24.83 -14.94
N PRO A 55 24.26 -25.67 -15.47
CA PRO A 55 25.34 -26.26 -14.69
C PRO A 55 26.18 -25.18 -14.00
N VAL A 56 26.34 -25.31 -12.67
CA VAL A 56 27.18 -24.39 -11.90
C VAL A 56 28.64 -24.81 -12.07
N SER A 57 29.46 -23.97 -12.70
CA SER A 57 30.90 -24.16 -12.71
C SER A 57 31.47 -24.05 -11.29
N PRO A 58 32.39 -24.92 -10.87
CA PRO A 58 33.02 -24.80 -9.56
C PRO A 58 33.76 -23.47 -9.45
N LYS A 59 33.51 -22.75 -8.35
CA LYS A 59 34.29 -21.57 -7.99
C LYS A 59 35.74 -22.03 -7.78
N ILE A 60 36.68 -21.45 -8.54
CA ILE A 60 38.11 -21.60 -8.28
C ILE A 60 38.35 -21.15 -6.84
N ALA A 61 38.85 -22.06 -6.00
CA ALA A 61 39.22 -21.73 -4.64
C ALA A 61 40.27 -20.61 -4.68
N PRO A 62 40.09 -19.50 -3.94
CA PRO A 62 41.16 -18.53 -3.81
C PRO A 62 42.34 -19.23 -3.13
N THR A 63 43.49 -19.24 -3.82
CA THR A 63 44.77 -19.58 -3.21
C THR A 63 44.92 -18.77 -1.92
N SER A 64 45.08 -19.49 -0.80
CA SER A 64 45.40 -18.93 0.51
C SER A 64 46.82 -18.35 0.47
N ASN A 65 46.94 -17.10 0.03
CA ASN A 65 48.09 -16.27 0.34
C ASN A 65 47.62 -15.22 1.35
N GLY A 66 48.15 -15.33 2.57
CA GLY A 66 47.68 -14.62 3.75
C GLY A 66 47.68 -13.10 3.64
N GLY A 67 46.84 -12.48 4.47
CA GLY A 67 46.78 -11.04 4.67
C GLY A 67 45.38 -10.59 5.08
N MET A 68 45.13 -10.54 6.39
CA MET A 68 43.95 -9.91 7.00
C MET A 68 43.99 -8.39 6.75
N PRO A 69 42.88 -7.77 6.34
CA PRO A 69 42.54 -6.46 6.87
C PRO A 69 41.15 -6.48 7.50
N SER A 70 41.10 -6.22 8.81
CA SER A 70 39.88 -5.95 9.56
C SER A 70 39.18 -4.72 8.99
N GLY A 71 38.02 -4.92 8.36
CA GLY A 71 37.13 -3.84 7.96
C GLY A 71 36.33 -3.31 9.16
N PRO A 72 36.00 -2.01 9.21
CA PRO A 72 35.23 -1.43 10.31
C PRO A 72 33.78 -1.93 10.23
N GLY A 73 33.30 -2.57 11.30
CA GLY A 73 31.92 -3.02 11.41
C GLY A 73 30.93 -1.84 11.34
N PRO A 74 29.70 -2.06 10.85
CA PRO A 74 28.70 -1.02 10.79
C PRO A 74 28.34 -0.58 12.22
N ALA A 75 28.40 0.73 12.46
CA ALA A 75 27.90 1.33 13.68
C ALA A 75 26.42 1.00 13.82
N THR A 76 26.07 0.19 14.82
CA THR A 76 24.68 0.02 15.25
C THR A 76 24.22 1.38 15.78
N SER A 77 23.41 2.11 15.01
CA SER A 77 22.68 3.27 15.52
C SER A 77 21.88 2.81 16.74
N ALA A 78 22.30 3.26 17.93
CA ALA A 78 21.56 3.07 19.16
C ALA A 78 20.18 3.72 18.99
N ARG A 79 19.16 2.89 18.80
CA ARG A 79 17.77 3.34 18.71
C ARG A 79 17.35 3.81 20.11
N SER A 80 17.32 5.12 20.31
CA SER A 80 16.76 5.75 21.50
C SER A 80 15.34 5.21 21.77
N GLY A 81 15.17 4.54 22.91
CA GLY A 81 13.95 3.84 23.33
C GLY A 81 12.82 4.75 23.82
N ALA A 82 12.68 5.95 23.25
CA ALA A 82 11.56 6.81 23.57
C ALA A 82 10.27 6.27 22.90
N PRO A 83 9.17 6.06 23.65
CA PRO A 83 7.90 5.67 23.05
C PRO A 83 7.40 6.80 22.15
N GLN A 84 7.43 6.56 20.84
CA GLN A 84 6.85 7.47 19.85
C GLN A 84 5.35 7.25 19.85
N ILE A 85 4.61 8.07 20.60
CA ILE A 85 3.14 8.09 20.51
C ILE A 85 2.78 8.75 19.18
N PRO A 86 2.13 8.04 18.24
CA PRO A 86 1.74 8.65 16.98
C PRO A 86 0.69 9.73 17.23
N ILE A 87 0.83 10.85 16.52
CA ILE A 87 -0.09 12.01 16.62
C ILE A 87 -1.56 11.60 16.46
N SER A 88 -1.83 10.55 15.69
CA SER A 88 -3.17 9.97 15.52
C SER A 88 -3.81 9.57 16.85
N VAL A 89 -3.07 8.93 17.76
CA VAL A 89 -3.62 8.46 19.05
C VAL A 89 -4.06 9.64 19.92
N ILE A 90 -3.29 10.73 19.91
CA ILE A 90 -3.63 11.95 20.64
C ILE A 90 -4.91 12.59 20.07
N LEU A 91 -5.04 12.63 18.74
CA LEU A 91 -6.23 13.19 18.09
C LEU A 91 -7.49 12.34 18.35
N TYR A 92 -7.39 11.01 18.32
CA TYR A 92 -8.51 10.13 18.67
C TYR A 92 -8.98 10.34 20.11
N LEU A 93 -8.04 10.44 21.05
CA LEU A 93 -8.36 10.69 22.47
C LEU A 93 -9.05 12.04 22.65
N ALA A 94 -8.54 13.10 22.00
CA ALA A 94 -9.13 14.44 22.07
C ALA A 94 -10.57 14.47 21.52
N MET A 95 -10.82 13.84 20.37
CA MET A 95 -12.16 13.77 19.78
C MET A 95 -13.13 12.95 20.63
N PHE A 96 -12.66 11.86 21.25
CA PHE A 96 -13.47 11.04 22.15
C PHE A 96 -13.91 11.82 23.40
N LEU A 97 -12.99 12.56 24.03
CA LEU A 97 -13.30 13.39 25.20
C LEU A 97 -14.26 14.54 24.85
N LEU A 98 -14.08 15.17 23.69
CA LEU A 98 -14.98 16.21 23.21
C LEU A 98 -16.40 15.67 23.00
N SER A 99 -16.51 14.47 22.41
CA SER A 99 -17.80 13.80 22.25
C SER A 99 -18.46 13.55 23.62
N LEU A 100 -17.72 13.00 24.58
CA LEU A 100 -18.27 12.71 25.91
C LEU A 100 -18.83 13.98 26.58
N SER A 101 -18.14 15.11 26.43
CA SER A 101 -18.58 16.40 27.01
C SER A 101 -19.82 17.01 26.37
N VAL A 102 -20.23 16.55 25.19
CA VAL A 102 -21.46 17.00 24.52
C VAL A 102 -22.65 16.11 24.93
N PHE A 103 -22.39 14.87 25.34
CA PHE A 103 -23.43 13.92 25.77
C PHE A 103 -23.77 14.02 27.27
N PHE A 104 -22.99 14.76 28.05
CA PHE A 104 -23.18 14.99 29.50
C PHE A 104 -23.54 16.45 29.76
#